data_AF-A0A0J7XKE0-F1
#
_entry.id   AF-A0A0J7XKE0-F1
#
_cell.length_a   1.000
_cell.length_b   1.000
_cell.length_c   1.000
_cell.angle_alpha   90.00
_cell.angle_beta   90.00
_cell.angle_gamma   90.00
#
_symmetry.space_group_name_H-M   'P 1'
#
loop_
_entity.id
_entity.type
_entity.pdbx_description
1 polymer ?
#
loop_
_entity_poly.entity_id
_entity_poly.type
_entity_poly.pdbx_seq_one_letter_code
_entity_poly.pdbx_strand_id
1 'polypeptide(L)'
;MENESGAKLDRPELFRLLADCEPGDILLVEQVDRLSRLTAPDWMKLRSEIDAKQVRIVALDLPTSWSLAAPGDEFTARMFSAVNNMMLDVLAAVARKDYDDRRRRQSEGTARAKAAGLYKGRPANKARNVAIASMLGDGRTWREVMDATGCSRTLLAKIARERRLSIKGNAS
;
A
#
# COMPACT_ATOMS: atom_id res chain seq x y z
N MET A 1 8.49 16.05 12.86
CA MET A 1 7.13 15.48 12.92
C MET A 1 6.84 14.93 11.54
N GLU A 2 6.87 13.61 11.39
CA GLU A 2 6.64 12.93 10.12
C GLU A 2 5.13 12.74 9.95
N ASN A 3 4.55 13.37 8.92
CA ASN A 3 3.11 13.43 8.65
C ASN A 3 2.72 12.55 7.46
N GLU A 4 3.36 11.39 7.30
CA GLU A 4 3.02 10.45 6.23
C GLU A 4 2.26 9.23 6.77
N SER A 5 1.12 8.98 6.13
CA SER A 5 0.31 7.77 6.28
C SER A 5 1.22 6.55 6.30
N GLY A 6 1.29 5.84 7.44
CA GLY A 6 2.19 4.70 7.66
C GLY A 6 1.96 3.47 6.78
N ALA A 7 1.41 3.62 5.58
CA ALA A 7 1.17 2.57 4.59
C ALA A 7 2.31 2.44 3.55
N LYS A 8 3.31 3.33 3.53
CA LYS A 8 4.48 3.24 2.63
C LYS A 8 5.80 3.33 3.39
N LEU A 9 6.80 2.62 2.88
CA LEU A 9 8.19 2.64 3.34
C LEU A 9 8.98 3.86 2.85
N ASP A 10 8.33 4.96 2.50
CA ASP A 10 9.07 6.22 2.37
C ASP A 10 9.18 6.81 3.77
N ARG A 11 10.11 6.26 4.55
CA ARG A 11 10.57 6.85 5.83
C ARG A 11 12.02 7.27 5.72
N PRO A 12 12.34 8.23 4.84
CA PRO A 12 13.70 8.70 4.67
C PRO A 12 14.27 9.26 5.98
N GLU A 13 13.45 9.82 6.86
CA GLU A 13 13.91 10.37 8.13
C GLU A 13 14.28 9.28 9.14
N LEU A 14 13.55 8.16 9.18
CA LEU A 14 13.89 7.01 10.04
C LEU A 14 15.22 6.37 9.61
N PHE A 15 15.41 6.13 8.32
CA PHE A 15 16.66 5.57 7.81
C PHE A 15 17.83 6.56 7.94
N ARG A 16 17.58 7.87 7.82
CA ARG A 16 18.59 8.89 8.11
C ARG A 16 18.98 8.89 9.59
N LEU A 17 18.01 8.84 10.51
CA LEU A 17 18.28 8.71 11.94
C LEU A 17 19.11 7.47 12.26
N LEU A 18 18.75 6.31 11.70
CA LEU A 18 19.52 5.08 11.88
C LEU A 18 20.93 5.15 11.27
N ALA A 19 21.11 5.90 10.18
CA ALA A 19 22.42 6.12 9.59
C ALA A 19 23.32 6.94 10.53
N ASP A 20 22.73 7.95 11.19
CA ASP A 20 23.40 8.86 12.11
C ASP A 20 23.63 8.26 13.52
N CYS A 21 22.96 7.16 13.87
CA CYS A 21 23.12 6.50 15.16
C CYS A 21 24.46 5.75 15.32
N GLU A 22 24.98 5.81 16.55
CA GLU A 22 26.14 5.08 17.05
C GLU A 22 25.74 3.86 17.91
N PRO A 23 26.65 2.88 18.08
CA PRO A 23 26.40 1.74 18.96
C PRO A 23 26.04 2.14 20.38
N GLY A 24 24.88 1.69 20.86
CA GLY A 24 24.38 2.01 22.20
C GLY A 24 23.38 3.18 22.25
N ASP A 25 23.15 3.87 21.14
CA ASP A 25 22.12 4.90 21.02
C ASP A 25 20.71 4.32 21.23
N ILE A 26 19.81 5.17 21.72
CA ILE A 26 18.42 4.81 22.02
C ILE A 26 17.50 5.49 21.02
N LEU A 27 16.83 4.70 20.20
CA LEU A 27 15.73 5.13 19.34
C LEU A 27 14.42 5.09 20.13
N LEU A 28 13.96 6.26 20.54
CA LEU A 28 12.69 6.43 21.23
C LEU A 28 11.53 6.44 20.23
N VAL A 29 10.55 5.56 20.41
CA VAL A 29 9.32 5.54 19.61
C VAL A 29 8.10 5.82 20.50
N GLU A 30 7.18 6.64 19.99
CA GLU A 30 5.97 7.03 20.73
C GLU A 30 5.04 5.85 20.96
N GLN A 31 4.77 5.07 19.90
CA GLN A 31 3.94 3.89 19.96
C GLN A 31 4.47 2.81 19.02
N VAL A 32 4.37 1.58 19.48
CA VAL A 32 4.69 0.34 18.75
C VAL A 32 3.93 0.24 17.42
N ASP A 33 2.69 0.75 17.35
CA ASP A 33 1.88 0.68 16.13
C ASP A 33 2.44 1.51 14.96
N ARG A 34 3.31 2.49 15.25
CA ARG A 34 3.99 3.24 14.20
C ARG A 34 4.99 2.39 13.44
N LEU A 35 5.54 1.33 14.04
CA LEU A 35 6.41 0.36 13.38
C LEU A 35 5.62 -0.80 12.76
N SER A 36 4.47 -1.16 13.32
CA SER A 36 3.68 -2.34 12.90
C SER A 36 3.01 -2.23 11.53
N ARG A 37 2.99 -1.04 10.91
CA ARG A 37 2.40 -0.85 9.58
C ARG A 37 3.35 -1.15 8.42
N LEU A 38 4.61 -1.46 8.71
CA LEU A 38 5.60 -1.87 7.73
C LEU A 38 5.22 -3.21 7.08
N THR A 39 5.61 -3.39 5.82
CA THR A 39 5.49 -4.70 5.19
C THR A 39 6.49 -5.68 5.83
N ALA A 40 6.24 -6.99 5.74
CA ALA A 40 7.16 -7.97 6.31
C ALA A 40 8.61 -7.86 5.79
N PRO A 41 8.86 -7.65 4.47
CA PRO A 41 10.22 -7.40 3.96
C PRO A 41 10.87 -6.16 4.55
N ASP A 42 10.10 -5.08 4.66
CA ASP A 42 10.58 -3.80 5.17
C ASP A 42 10.95 -3.88 6.65
N TRP A 43 10.16 -4.62 7.41
CA TRP A 43 10.42 -4.90 8.82
C TRP A 43 11.72 -5.71 9.00
N MET A 44 11.92 -6.76 8.18
CA MET A 44 13.17 -7.53 8.22
C MET A 44 14.39 -6.68 7.93
N LYS A 45 14.29 -5.76 6.96
CA LYS A 45 15.36 -4.81 6.66
C LYS A 45 15.63 -3.89 7.84
N LEU A 46 14.60 -3.29 8.42
CA LEU A 46 14.71 -2.42 9.59
C LEU A 46 15.36 -3.14 10.77
N ARG A 47 14.93 -4.37 11.08
CA ARG A 47 15.54 -5.21 12.12
C ARG A 47 17.03 -5.43 11.87
N SER A 48 17.41 -5.79 10.64
CA SER A 48 18.80 -6.03 10.29
C SER A 48 19.68 -4.78 10.46
N GLU A 49 19.16 -3.59 10.12
CA GLU A 49 19.88 -2.33 10.29
C GLU A 49 20.07 -1.98 11.78
N ILE A 50 19.02 -2.18 12.59
CA ILE A 50 19.06 -1.90 14.02
C ILE A 50 20.03 -2.85 14.74
N ASP A 51 20.00 -4.14 14.40
CA ASP A 51 20.93 -5.14 14.93
C ASP A 51 22.38 -4.82 14.51
N ALA A 52 22.60 -4.45 13.24
CA ALA A 52 23.93 -4.10 12.73
C ALA A 52 24.52 -2.84 13.39
N LYS A 53 23.66 -1.86 13.68
CA LYS A 53 24.05 -0.61 14.35
C LYS A 53 24.09 -0.70 15.87
N GLN A 54 23.65 -1.82 16.45
CA GLN A 54 23.51 -2.01 17.91
C GLN A 54 22.68 -0.89 18.58
N VAL A 55 21.67 -0.40 17.87
CA VAL A 55 20.75 0.65 18.36
C VAL A 55 19.67 0.00 19.19
N ARG A 56 19.31 0.64 20.29
CA ARG A 56 18.30 0.16 21.24
C ARG A 56 16.96 0.81 20.91
N ILE A 57 15.90 0.02 20.74
CA ILE A 57 14.55 0.59 20.57
C ILE A 57 13.87 0.68 21.92
N VAL A 58 13.34 1.86 22.25
CA VAL A 58 12.56 2.09 23.47
C VAL A 58 11.22 2.68 23.08
N ALA A 59 10.12 2.00 23.40
CA ALA A 59 8.79 2.56 23.23
C ALA A 59 8.26 3.16 24.54
N LEU A 60 7.66 4.35 24.44
CA LEU A 60 7.09 5.07 25.59
C LEU A 60 5.83 4.38 26.17
N ASP A 61 5.17 3.54 25.38
CA ASP A 61 3.96 2.78 25.77
C ASP A 61 4.27 1.49 26.53
N LEU A 62 5.55 1.10 26.65
CA LEU A 62 5.99 -0.04 27.44
C LEU A 62 6.72 0.43 28.72
N PRO A 63 6.12 0.26 29.91
CA PRO A 63 6.61 0.84 31.16
C PRO A 63 7.95 0.24 31.67
N THR A 64 8.54 -0.73 30.97
CA THR A 64 9.76 -1.44 31.40
C THR A 64 11.07 -0.94 30.78
N SER A 65 11.05 0.04 29.88
CA SER A 65 12.25 0.40 29.11
C SER A 65 13.12 1.49 29.77
N TRP A 66 12.55 2.31 30.67
CA TRP A 66 13.27 3.44 31.27
C TRP A 66 14.18 3.01 32.43
N SER A 67 13.75 2.06 33.25
CA SER A 67 14.51 1.60 34.44
C SER A 67 15.79 0.84 34.09
N LEU A 68 15.91 0.39 32.84
CA LEU A 68 17.06 -0.36 32.38
C LEU A 68 18.12 0.56 31.72
N ALA A 69 17.84 1.82 31.35
CA ALA A 69 18.81 2.73 30.71
C ALA A 69 20.05 3.10 31.59
N ALA A 70 20.12 2.59 32.81
CA ALA A 70 21.27 2.69 33.69
C ALA A 70 22.44 1.81 33.17
N PRO A 71 23.70 2.24 33.35
CA PRO A 71 24.86 1.42 33.01
C PRO A 71 24.87 0.19 33.93
N GLY A 72 24.42 -0.94 33.40
CA GLY A 72 24.43 -2.23 34.08
C GLY A 72 25.54 -3.13 33.54
N ASP A 73 25.94 -4.08 34.38
CA ASP A 73 26.88 -5.16 34.07
C ASP A 73 26.53 -5.96 32.79
N GLU A 74 27.44 -6.86 32.39
CA GLU A 74 27.26 -7.71 31.21
C GLU A 74 25.94 -8.52 31.24
N PHE A 75 25.46 -8.87 32.44
CA PHE A 75 24.18 -9.53 32.64
C PHE A 75 23.00 -8.63 32.25
N THR A 76 23.01 -7.37 32.70
CA THR A 76 21.99 -6.37 32.35
C THR A 76 21.94 -6.13 30.84
N ALA A 77 23.10 -6.03 30.18
CA ALA A 77 23.18 -5.88 28.72
C ALA A 77 22.57 -7.07 27.96
N ARG A 78 22.82 -8.30 28.42
CA ARG A 78 22.24 -9.52 27.82
C ARG A 78 20.73 -9.60 28.03
N MET A 79 20.24 -9.29 29.23
CA MET A 79 18.81 -9.25 29.54
C MET A 79 18.07 -8.23 28.66
N PHE A 80 18.67 -7.06 28.47
CA PHE A 80 18.14 -6.04 27.57
C PHE A 80 18.05 -6.49 26.12
N SER A 81 19.11 -7.10 25.60
CA SER A 81 19.11 -7.61 24.23
C SER A 81 17.98 -8.63 24.04
N ALA A 82 17.75 -9.50 25.02
CA ALA A 82 16.64 -10.46 25.01
C ALA A 82 15.26 -9.77 25.02
N VAL A 83 15.07 -8.74 25.85
CA VAL A 83 13.81 -7.96 25.91
C VAL A 83 13.58 -7.19 24.61
N ASN A 84 14.60 -6.55 24.05
CA ASN A 84 14.53 -5.85 22.77
C ASN A 84 14.14 -6.83 21.65
N ASN A 85 14.79 -8.00 21.59
CA ASN A 85 14.45 -9.03 20.60
C ASN A 85 13.02 -9.55 20.75
N MET A 86 12.57 -9.82 21.99
CA MET A 86 11.20 -10.24 22.24
C MET A 86 10.19 -9.16 21.83
N MET A 87 10.49 -7.88 22.09
CA MET A 87 9.66 -6.76 21.67
C MET A 87 9.60 -6.66 20.13
N LEU A 88 10.73 -6.84 19.45
CA LEU A 88 10.79 -6.92 17.98
C LEU A 88 9.95 -8.09 17.44
N ASP A 89 9.96 -9.24 18.10
CA ASP A 89 9.18 -10.41 17.68
C ASP A 89 7.67 -10.20 17.90
N VAL A 90 7.26 -9.57 19.00
CA VAL A 90 5.86 -9.17 19.24
C VAL A 90 5.41 -8.16 18.18
N LEU A 91 6.25 -7.18 17.87
CA LEU A 91 6.00 -6.20 16.80
C LEU A 91 5.78 -6.88 15.45
N ALA A 92 6.63 -7.85 15.10
CA ALA A 92 6.50 -8.63 13.88
C ALA A 92 5.16 -9.41 13.83
N ALA A 93 4.78 -10.04 14.94
CA ALA A 93 3.54 -10.79 15.04
C ALA A 93 2.29 -9.90 14.89
N VAL A 94 2.30 -8.72 15.51
CA VAL A 94 1.22 -7.72 15.39
C VAL A 94 1.12 -7.22 13.96
N ALA A 95 2.25 -6.85 13.33
CA ALA A 95 2.29 -6.38 11.94
C ALA A 95 1.69 -7.43 10.98
N ARG A 96 2.04 -8.70 11.18
CA ARG A 96 1.51 -9.81 10.37
C ARG A 96 0.00 -9.98 10.55
N LYS A 97 -0.48 -10.00 11.79
CA LYS A 97 -1.91 -10.11 12.11
C LYS A 97 -2.71 -8.96 11.48
N ASP A 98 -2.21 -7.73 11.61
CA ASP A 98 -2.82 -6.53 11.04
C ASP A 98 -2.94 -6.60 9.51
N TYR A 99 -1.89 -7.09 8.84
CA TYR A 99 -1.88 -7.27 7.39
C TYR A 99 -2.96 -8.28 6.95
N ASP A 100 -3.00 -9.44 7.62
CA ASP A 100 -3.96 -10.50 7.33
C ASP A 100 -5.40 -10.03 7.60
N ASP A 101 -5.61 -9.27 8.68
CA ASP A 101 -6.90 -8.67 9.03
C ASP A 101 -7.38 -7.63 8.00
N ARG A 102 -6.50 -6.74 7.53
CA ARG A 102 -6.84 -5.77 6.48
C ARG A 102 -7.26 -6.48 5.20
N ARG A 103 -6.52 -7.50 4.78
CA ARG A 103 -6.81 -8.28 3.58
C ARG A 103 -8.15 -9.02 3.70
N ARG A 104 -8.40 -9.64 4.87
CA ARG A 104 -9.68 -10.28 5.18
C ARG A 104 -10.84 -9.28 5.05
N ARG A 105 -10.77 -8.13 5.73
CA ARG A 105 -11.83 -7.10 5.67
C ARG A 105 -12.05 -6.57 4.25
N GLN A 106 -10.98 -6.35 3.49
CA GLN A 106 -11.08 -5.92 2.09
C GLN A 106 -11.76 -6.97 1.21
N SER A 107 -11.45 -8.25 1.42
CA SER A 107 -12.08 -9.35 0.70
C SER A 107 -13.58 -9.46 1.02
N GLU A 108 -13.95 -9.34 2.31
CA GLU A 108 -15.33 -9.35 2.76
C GLU A 108 -16.12 -8.15 2.24
N GLY A 109 -15.54 -6.95 2.30
CA GLY A 109 -16.13 -5.73 1.74
C GLY A 109 -16.35 -5.83 0.23
N THR A 110 -15.37 -6.39 -0.49
CA THR A 110 -15.48 -6.66 -1.93
C THR A 110 -16.57 -7.68 -2.23
N ALA A 111 -16.65 -8.77 -1.47
CA ALA A 111 -17.68 -9.78 -1.62
C ALA A 111 -19.08 -9.20 -1.37
N ARG A 112 -19.27 -8.44 -0.29
CA ARG A 112 -20.53 -7.74 0.01
C ARG A 112 -20.93 -6.76 -1.09
N ALA A 113 -19.99 -5.94 -1.56
CA ALA A 113 -20.27 -4.97 -2.62
C ALA A 113 -20.52 -5.63 -3.99
N LYS A 114 -19.91 -6.79 -4.27
CA LYS A 114 -20.24 -7.62 -5.45
C LYS A 114 -21.64 -8.20 -5.33
N ALA A 115 -22.00 -8.77 -4.17
CA ALA A 115 -23.34 -9.31 -3.92
C ALA A 115 -24.43 -8.23 -3.99
N ALA A 116 -24.12 -7.01 -3.51
CA ALA A 116 -25.00 -5.84 -3.62
C ALA A 116 -25.01 -5.20 -5.04
N GLY A 117 -24.29 -5.75 -6.01
CA GLY A 117 -24.27 -5.25 -7.40
C GLY A 117 -23.63 -3.87 -7.59
N LEU A 118 -22.83 -3.40 -6.63
CA LEU A 118 -22.18 -2.08 -6.68
C LEU A 118 -21.01 -2.03 -7.68
N TYR A 119 -20.38 -3.17 -7.96
CA TYR A 119 -19.32 -3.28 -8.97
C TYR A 119 -19.91 -3.27 -10.40
N LYS A 120 -20.16 -2.09 -10.95
CA LYS A 120 -20.66 -1.90 -12.33
C LYS A 120 -19.56 -1.71 -13.38
N GLY A 121 -18.30 -1.90 -12.99
CA GLY A 121 -17.13 -1.64 -13.84
C GLY A 121 -16.90 -0.14 -14.09
N ARG A 122 -15.89 0.18 -14.92
CA ARG A 122 -15.62 1.57 -15.32
C ARG A 122 -16.79 2.08 -16.18
N PRO A 123 -17.45 3.18 -15.81
CA PRO A 123 -18.54 3.72 -16.63
C PRO A 123 -18.02 4.09 -18.01
N ALA A 124 -18.76 3.67 -19.04
CA ALA A 124 -18.42 4.02 -20.42
C ALA A 124 -18.55 5.53 -20.62
N ASN A 125 -17.58 6.15 -21.29
CA ASN A 125 -17.67 7.55 -21.67
C ASN A 125 -18.66 7.68 -22.84
N LYS A 126 -19.92 7.98 -22.50
CA LYS A 126 -21.02 8.09 -23.47
C LYS A 126 -20.74 9.16 -24.54
N ALA A 127 -20.22 10.32 -24.16
CA ALA A 127 -19.92 11.41 -25.08
C ALA A 127 -18.88 10.99 -26.14
N ARG A 128 -17.80 10.33 -25.70
CA ARG A 128 -16.79 9.80 -26.63
C ARG A 128 -17.36 8.73 -27.55
N ASN A 129 -18.22 7.84 -27.04
CA ASN A 129 -18.83 6.79 -27.86
C ASN A 129 -19.76 7.35 -28.94
N VAL A 130 -20.52 8.41 -28.62
CA VAL A 130 -21.38 9.13 -29.58
C VAL A 130 -20.53 9.80 -30.67
N ALA A 131 -19.45 10.48 -30.29
CA ALA A 131 -18.53 11.11 -31.24
C ALA A 131 -17.90 10.09 -32.21
N ILE A 132 -17.43 8.94 -31.69
CA ILE A 132 -16.91 7.84 -32.51
C ILE A 132 -17.97 7.31 -33.48
N ALA A 133 -19.21 7.10 -33.01
CA ALA A 133 -20.29 6.59 -33.85
C ALA A 133 -20.66 7.57 -34.98
N SER A 134 -20.65 8.88 -34.71
CA SER A 134 -20.87 9.94 -35.72
C SER A 134 -19.77 9.93 -36.78
N MET A 135 -18.50 9.95 -36.35
CA MET A 135 -17.36 9.96 -37.29
C MET A 135 -17.31 8.72 -38.18
N LEU A 136 -17.67 7.54 -37.63
CA LEU A 136 -17.84 6.32 -38.43
C LEU A 136 -19.00 6.44 -39.42
N GLY A 137 -20.00 7.28 -39.16
CA GLY A 137 -21.12 7.55 -40.06
C GLY A 137 -20.79 8.47 -41.21
N ASP A 138 -19.88 9.41 -40.95
CA ASP A 138 -19.33 10.31 -41.96
C ASP A 138 -18.30 9.62 -42.87
N GLY A 139 -18.11 8.29 -42.74
CA GLY A 139 -17.21 7.51 -43.58
C GLY A 139 -15.72 7.67 -43.24
N ARG A 140 -15.37 8.26 -42.08
CA ARG A 140 -13.98 8.45 -41.65
C ARG A 140 -13.26 7.11 -41.46
N THR A 141 -11.96 7.10 -41.75
CA THR A 141 -11.13 5.90 -41.57
C THR A 141 -10.89 5.63 -40.08
N TRP A 142 -10.62 4.37 -39.74
CA TRP A 142 -10.39 3.97 -38.35
C TRP A 142 -9.21 4.72 -37.72
N ARG A 143 -8.18 5.05 -38.52
CA ARG A 143 -6.99 5.76 -38.05
C ARG A 143 -7.31 7.20 -37.66
N GLU A 144 -8.03 7.92 -38.52
CA GLU A 144 -8.47 9.30 -38.25
C GLU A 144 -9.34 9.39 -36.99
N VAL A 145 -10.25 8.42 -36.78
CA VAL A 145 -11.11 8.41 -35.59
C VAL A 145 -10.30 8.10 -34.31
N MET A 146 -9.31 7.20 -34.38
CA MET A 146 -8.43 6.93 -33.23
C MET A 146 -7.59 8.15 -32.88
N ASP A 147 -7.02 8.83 -33.89
CA ASP A 147 -6.19 10.02 -33.68
C ASP A 147 -7.01 11.19 -33.12
N ALA A 148 -8.24 11.39 -33.59
CA ALA A 148 -9.12 12.47 -33.12
C ALA A 148 -9.74 12.24 -31.73
N THR A 149 -9.96 10.97 -31.32
CA THR A 149 -10.68 10.65 -30.07
C THR A 149 -9.81 10.01 -28.99
N GLY A 150 -8.55 9.68 -29.32
CA GLY A 150 -7.62 8.97 -28.44
C GLY A 150 -8.13 7.59 -28.00
N CYS A 151 -9.03 6.98 -28.78
CA CYS A 151 -9.64 5.70 -28.41
C CYS A 151 -8.78 4.51 -28.87
N SER A 152 -8.84 3.41 -28.12
CA SER A 152 -8.18 2.17 -28.53
C SER A 152 -8.94 1.49 -29.66
N ARG A 153 -8.20 0.76 -30.52
CA ARG A 153 -8.77 -0.04 -31.61
C ARG A 153 -9.87 -0.99 -31.13
N THR A 154 -9.74 -1.53 -29.92
CA THR A 154 -10.73 -2.43 -29.30
C THR A 154 -12.06 -1.72 -29.02
N LEU A 155 -12.01 -0.47 -28.51
CA LEU A 155 -13.22 0.32 -28.27
C LEU A 155 -13.88 0.71 -29.60
N LEU A 156 -13.08 1.10 -30.59
CA LEU A 156 -13.59 1.47 -31.92
C LEU A 156 -14.26 0.29 -32.64
N ALA A 157 -13.65 -0.89 -32.61
CA ALA A 157 -14.24 -2.11 -33.16
C ALA A 157 -15.55 -2.50 -32.46
N LYS A 158 -15.63 -2.34 -31.14
CA LYS A 158 -16.86 -2.57 -30.37
C LYS A 158 -17.98 -1.64 -30.83
N ILE A 159 -17.72 -0.34 -30.93
CA ILE A 159 -18.72 0.67 -31.34
C ILE A 159 -19.14 0.46 -32.79
N ALA A 160 -18.22 0.16 -33.70
CA ALA A 160 -18.54 -0.15 -35.10
C ALA A 160 -19.48 -1.35 -35.23
N ARG A 161 -19.26 -2.40 -34.42
CA ARG A 161 -20.14 -3.58 -34.38
C ARG A 161 -21.53 -3.25 -33.83
N GLU A 162 -21.60 -2.50 -32.72
CA GLU A 162 -22.87 -2.06 -32.11
C GLU A 162 -23.70 -1.22 -33.08
N ARG A 163 -23.06 -0.29 -33.80
CA ARG A 163 -23.70 0.52 -34.84
C ARG A 163 -24.24 -0.33 -35.99
N ARG A 164 -23.47 -1.30 -36.49
CA ARG A 164 -23.91 -2.20 -37.57
C ARG A 164 -25.13 -3.04 -37.16
N LEU A 165 -25.20 -3.47 -35.90
CA LEU A 165 -26.34 -4.21 -35.35
C LEU A 165 -27.58 -3.32 -35.24
N SER A 166 -27.43 -2.08 -34.78
CA SER A 166 -28.52 -1.10 -34.70
C SER A 166 -29.13 -0.77 -36.06
N ILE A 167 -28.32 -0.61 -37.11
CA ILE A 167 -28.80 -0.33 -38.47
C ILE A 167 -29.58 -1.53 -39.04
N LYS A 168 -29.14 -2.76 -38.78
CA LYS A 168 -29.86 -3.97 -39.22
C LYS A 168 -31.21 -4.16 -38.52
N GLY A 169 -31.28 -3.84 -37.22
CA GLY A 169 -32.52 -3.98 -36.44
C GLY A 169 -33.59 -2.95 -36.76
N ASN A 170 -33.23 -1.80 -37.34
CA ASN A 170 -34.18 -0.75 -37.75
C ASN A 170 -34.70 -0.91 -39.19
N ALA A 171 -34.17 -1.89 -39.93
CA ALA A 171 -34.53 -2.20 -41.31
C ALA A 171 -35.38 -3.49 -41.43
N SER A 172 -35.83 -4.04 -40.30
CA SER A 172 -36.77 -5.16 -40.16
C SER A 172 -38.01 -4.68 -39.42
#